data_AF-A0A1Y4WSS3-F1
#
_entry.id   AF-A0A1Y4WSS3-F1
#
_cell.length_a   1.000
_cell.length_b   1.000
_cell.length_c   1.000
_cell.angle_alpha   90.00
_cell.angle_beta   90.00
_cell.angle_gamma   90.00
#
_symmetry.space_group_name_H-M   'P 1'
#
loop_
_entity.id
_entity.type
_entity.pdbx_description
1 polymer ?
#
loop_
_entity_poly.entity_id
_entity_poly.type
_entity_poly.pdbx_seq_one_letter_code
_entity_poly.pdbx_strand_id
1 'polypeptide(L)'
;MGRGNCCVFGKYEGLYFIDNDDIHVYCRAGRDTGEPPELRLLRDLDFSSLTDGTWIYHEMATCAEKEDILSCFMEDFLQMFLSFRRVEPEQWISRSQRVILENTLFYICLEDNQWSLAVELIQKDPPWGRSYEALQARHYRQYLLGMQTCLLNRLPSIGIYTGPWISGVLRKEEQSA
;
A
#
# COMPACT_ATOMS: atom_id res chain seq x y z
N MET A 1 6.51 22.37 -4.69
CA MET A 1 6.22 21.99 -3.30
C MET A 1 5.58 20.61 -3.36
N GLY A 2 6.35 19.57 -3.03
CA GLY A 2 5.89 18.18 -3.12
C GLY A 2 4.72 17.95 -2.16
N ARG A 3 3.75 17.11 -2.56
CA ARG A 3 2.71 16.67 -1.63
C ARG A 3 3.42 16.05 -0.42
N GLY A 4 3.04 16.50 0.77
CA GLY A 4 3.61 15.99 2.01
C GLY A 4 3.36 14.50 2.12
N ASN A 5 4.27 13.79 2.80
CA ASN A 5 4.10 12.39 3.12
C ASN A 5 2.71 12.16 3.75
N CYS A 6 1.89 11.27 3.18
CA CYS A 6 0.66 10.82 3.81
C CYS A 6 0.94 10.45 5.26
N CYS A 7 0.05 10.90 6.15
CA CYS A 7 0.18 10.66 7.58
C CYS A 7 -1.20 10.52 8.20
N VAL A 8 -1.22 9.77 9.30
CA VAL A 8 -2.42 9.52 10.09
C VAL A 8 -2.39 10.35 11.37
N PHE A 9 -3.56 10.65 11.92
CA PHE A 9 -3.71 11.63 13.01
C PHE A 9 -4.34 11.04 14.28
N GLY A 10 -5.09 9.95 14.13
CA GLY A 10 -5.75 9.27 15.23
C GLY A 10 -4.78 8.53 16.15
N LYS A 11 -5.20 8.33 17.41
CA LYS A 11 -4.38 7.66 18.43
C LYS A 11 -4.07 6.21 18.08
N TYR A 12 -4.97 5.56 17.35
CA TYR A 12 -4.91 4.16 16.99
C TYR A 12 -4.87 4.01 15.46
N GLU A 13 -4.05 4.83 14.82
CA GLU A 13 -3.86 4.79 13.37
C GLU A 13 -2.39 4.57 13.03
N GLY A 14 -2.15 3.94 11.89
CA GLY A 14 -0.81 3.76 11.35
C GLY A 14 -0.88 3.47 9.87
N LEU A 15 0.27 3.45 9.22
CA LEU A 15 0.34 3.24 7.79
C LEU A 15 1.67 2.62 7.39
N TYR A 16 1.66 1.96 6.24
CA TYR A 16 2.86 1.52 5.53
C TYR A 16 2.81 2.06 4.09
N PHE A 17 3.98 2.14 3.47
CA PHE A 17 4.11 2.57 2.07
C PHE A 17 4.57 1.41 1.19
N ILE A 18 3.95 1.29 0.03
CA ILE A 18 4.43 0.46 -1.08
C ILE A 18 5.13 1.41 -2.05
N ASP A 19 6.42 1.21 -2.29
CA ASP A 19 7.19 2.09 -3.16
C ASP A 19 6.73 1.95 -4.62
N ASN A 20 6.76 3.04 -5.40
CA ASN A 20 6.49 2.97 -6.83
C ASN A 20 7.52 2.09 -7.55
N ASP A 21 8.73 1.94 -7.02
CA ASP A 21 9.73 0.98 -7.48
C ASP A 21 9.19 -0.46 -7.53
N ASP A 22 8.23 -0.77 -6.66
CA ASP A 22 7.60 -2.08 -6.50
C ASP A 22 6.26 -2.21 -7.24
N ILE A 23 5.75 -1.13 -7.85
CA ILE A 23 4.44 -1.07 -8.52
C ILE A 23 4.59 -0.73 -10.00
N HIS A 24 5.42 0.26 -10.33
CA HIS A 24 5.53 0.81 -11.67
C HIS A 24 6.23 -0.16 -12.60
N VAL A 25 5.56 -0.48 -13.70
CA VAL A 25 6.08 -1.37 -14.74
C VAL A 25 6.39 -0.56 -15.99
N TYR A 26 7.55 -0.82 -16.56
CA TYR A 26 8.02 -0.22 -17.81
C TYR A 26 8.13 -1.27 -18.90
N CYS A 27 7.85 -0.87 -20.13
CA CYS A 27 7.95 -1.69 -21.33
C CYS A 27 9.09 -1.18 -22.21
N ARG A 28 9.86 -2.10 -22.80
CA ARG A 28 10.95 -1.76 -23.71
C ARG A 28 10.41 -1.25 -25.06
N ALA A 29 10.85 -0.07 -25.48
CA ALA A 29 10.52 0.55 -26.75
C ALA A 29 11.24 -0.12 -27.94
N GLY A 30 10.67 0.04 -29.14
CA GLY A 30 11.37 -0.26 -30.40
C GLY A 30 11.59 -1.74 -30.72
N ARG A 31 10.77 -2.64 -30.16
CA ARG A 31 10.80 -4.07 -30.53
C ARG A 31 10.05 -4.35 -31.84
N ASP A 32 10.50 -5.39 -32.53
CA ASP A 32 9.88 -5.88 -33.76
C ASP A 32 8.45 -6.37 -33.51
N THR A 33 7.55 -6.11 -34.45
CA THR A 33 6.17 -6.61 -34.43
C THR A 33 6.15 -8.13 -34.39
N GLY A 34 5.71 -8.71 -33.27
CA GLY A 34 5.52 -10.17 -33.10
C GLY A 34 6.12 -10.75 -31.83
N GLU A 35 7.04 -10.05 -31.16
CA GLU A 35 7.57 -10.49 -29.86
C GLU A 35 6.65 -10.06 -28.70
N PRO A 36 6.56 -10.87 -27.62
CA PRO A 36 5.88 -10.44 -26.41
C PRO A 36 6.57 -9.21 -25.81
N PRO A 37 5.80 -8.30 -25.16
CA PRO A 37 6.38 -7.12 -24.54
C PRO A 37 7.35 -7.51 -23.43
N GLU A 38 8.55 -6.93 -23.44
CA GLU A 38 9.47 -7.04 -22.31
C GLU A 38 9.08 -6.01 -21.26
N LEU A 39 8.61 -6.53 -20.12
CA LEU A 39 8.17 -5.75 -18.98
C LEU A 39 9.19 -5.87 -17.85
N ARG A 40 9.48 -4.76 -17.18
CA ARG A 40 10.30 -4.72 -15.97
C ARG A 40 9.71 -3.79 -14.93
N LEU A 41 9.92 -4.11 -13.66
CA LEU A 41 9.62 -3.19 -12.58
C LEU A 41 10.62 -2.03 -12.58
N LEU A 42 10.19 -0.89 -12.07
CA LEU A 42 11.04 0.28 -11.90
C LEU A 42 12.28 -0.05 -11.04
N ARG A 43 12.16 -0.87 -9.99
CA ARG A 43 13.31 -1.29 -9.18
C ARG A 43 14.42 -2.00 -9.97
N ASP A 44 14.05 -2.64 -11.09
CA ASP A 44 14.97 -3.45 -11.91
C ASP A 44 15.63 -2.62 -13.02
N LEU A 45 15.35 -1.32 -13.06
CA LEU A 45 15.90 -0.38 -14.03
C LEU A 45 16.88 0.57 -13.36
N ASP A 46 18.02 0.77 -14.00
CA ASP A 46 18.96 1.82 -13.60
C ASP A 46 18.55 3.17 -14.18
N PHE A 47 19.14 4.24 -13.63
CA PHE A 47 18.86 5.61 -14.05
C PHE A 47 19.12 5.84 -15.56
N SER A 48 20.16 5.20 -16.12
CA SER A 48 20.45 5.26 -17.55
C SER A 48 19.32 4.70 -18.40
N SER A 49 18.77 3.54 -18.02
CA SER A 49 17.66 2.89 -18.72
C SER A 49 16.37 3.71 -18.68
N LEU A 50 16.19 4.54 -17.67
CA LEU A 50 15.02 5.42 -17.53
C LEU A 50 15.14 6.72 -18.33
N THR A 51 16.36 7.12 -18.71
CA THR A 51 16.63 8.43 -19.33
C THR A 51 17.02 8.36 -20.80
N ASP A 52 17.42 7.20 -21.29
CA ASP A 52 17.79 6.98 -22.70
C ASP A 52 16.59 6.80 -23.65
N GLY A 53 15.37 6.71 -23.10
CA GLY A 53 14.13 6.50 -23.84
C GLY A 53 13.88 5.05 -24.25
N THR A 54 14.71 4.10 -23.81
CA THR A 54 14.56 2.67 -24.09
C THR A 54 13.37 2.07 -23.35
N TRP A 55 13.03 2.59 -22.16
CA TRP A 55 11.94 2.07 -21.32
C TRP A 55 10.85 3.11 -21.13
N ILE A 56 9.60 2.71 -21.42
CA ILE A 56 8.43 3.59 -21.36
C ILE A 56 7.48 3.05 -20.30
N TYR A 57 6.97 3.94 -19.45
CA TYR A 57 5.98 3.60 -18.44
C TYR A 57 4.77 2.90 -19.07
N HIS A 58 4.40 1.74 -18.54
CA HIS A 58 3.35 0.89 -19.09
C HIS A 58 2.17 0.84 -18.12
N GLU A 59 1.20 1.74 -18.34
CA GLU A 59 0.05 1.95 -17.46
C GLU A 59 -0.73 0.67 -17.18
N MET A 60 -1.07 -0.10 -18.21
CA MET A 60 -1.86 -1.34 -18.04
C MET A 60 -1.15 -2.41 -17.20
N ALA A 61 0.18 -2.49 -17.32
CA ALA A 61 0.95 -3.47 -16.56
C ALA A 61 1.15 -3.00 -15.11
N THR A 62 1.33 -1.69 -14.92
CA THR A 62 1.36 -1.07 -13.59
C THR A 62 0.04 -1.26 -12.85
N CYS A 63 -1.10 -1.07 -13.53
CA CYS A 63 -2.42 -1.34 -12.96
C CYS A 63 -2.59 -2.82 -12.59
N ALA A 64 -2.14 -3.74 -13.44
CA ALA A 64 -2.21 -5.17 -13.16
C ALA A 64 -1.33 -5.58 -11.96
N GLU A 65 -0.09 -5.09 -11.89
CA GLU A 65 0.81 -5.37 -10.75
C GLU A 65 0.24 -4.82 -9.45
N LYS A 66 -0.26 -3.57 -9.48
CA LYS A 66 -0.92 -2.95 -8.33
C LYS A 66 -2.13 -3.77 -7.85
N GLU A 67 -2.98 -4.21 -8.77
CA GLU A 67 -4.17 -4.99 -8.43
C GLU A 67 -3.81 -6.37 -7.84
N ASP A 68 -2.79 -7.04 -8.38
CA ASP A 68 -2.28 -8.30 -7.85
C ASP A 68 -1.75 -8.14 -6.42
N ILE A 69 -0.90 -7.12 -6.19
CA ILE A 69 -0.36 -6.82 -4.86
C ILE A 69 -1.48 -6.59 -3.85
N LEU A 70 -2.47 -5.76 -4.21
CA LEU A 70 -3.58 -5.42 -3.32
C LEU A 70 -4.52 -6.61 -3.10
N SER A 71 -4.76 -7.43 -4.13
CA SER A 71 -5.59 -8.63 -4.02
C SER A 71 -4.98 -9.64 -3.05
N CYS A 72 -3.68 -9.96 -3.21
CA CYS A 72 -2.97 -10.84 -2.29
C CYS A 72 -2.95 -10.28 -0.87
N PHE A 73 -2.65 -8.99 -0.71
CA PHE A 73 -2.68 -8.34 0.60
C PHE A 73 -4.05 -8.49 1.29
N MET A 74 -5.14 -8.20 0.55
CA MET A 74 -6.49 -8.30 1.10
C MET A 74 -6.86 -9.73 1.46
N GLU A 75 -6.49 -10.71 0.64
CA GLU A 75 -6.77 -12.13 0.90
C GLU A 75 -6.04 -12.64 2.14
N ASP A 76 -4.73 -12.40 2.23
CA ASP A 76 -3.93 -12.77 3.39
C ASP A 76 -4.47 -12.09 4.66
N PHE A 77 -4.80 -10.80 4.59
CA PHE A 77 -5.28 -10.06 5.75
C PHE A 77 -6.64 -10.57 6.24
N LEU A 78 -7.56 -10.90 5.31
CA LEU A 78 -8.87 -11.46 5.65
C LEU A 78 -8.76 -12.88 6.23
N GLN A 79 -7.78 -13.68 5.79
CA GLN A 79 -7.50 -14.98 6.41
C GLN A 79 -7.00 -14.82 7.85
N MET A 80 -6.21 -13.79 8.14
CA MET A 80 -5.71 -13.50 9.49
C MET A 80 -6.79 -12.90 10.40
N PHE A 81 -7.65 -12.03 9.88
CA PHE A 81 -8.64 -11.28 10.67
C PHE A 81 -10.05 -11.40 10.07
N LEU A 82 -10.75 -12.46 10.44
CA LEU A 82 -12.14 -12.74 10.05
C LEU A 82 -13.16 -11.66 10.46
N SER A 83 -12.76 -10.70 11.31
CA SER A 83 -13.60 -9.55 11.66
C SER A 83 -13.69 -8.51 10.54
N PHE A 84 -12.75 -8.51 9.60
CA PHE A 84 -12.75 -7.61 8.46
C PHE A 84 -13.56 -8.18 7.30
N ARG A 85 -14.02 -7.29 6.44
CA ARG A 85 -14.66 -7.60 5.16
C ARG A 85 -14.15 -6.68 4.07
N ARG A 86 -14.27 -7.11 2.82
CA ARG A 86 -14.10 -6.23 1.65
C ARG A 86 -15.20 -5.18 1.61
N VAL A 87 -14.86 -4.00 1.11
CA VAL A 87 -15.80 -2.90 0.92
C VAL A 87 -16.19 -2.82 -0.54
N GLU A 88 -17.46 -3.11 -0.82
CA GLU A 88 -18.08 -3.02 -2.13
C GLU A 88 -19.53 -2.48 -1.99
N PRO A 89 -19.98 -1.53 -2.83
CA PRO A 89 -19.23 -0.84 -3.89
C PRO A 89 -18.14 0.09 -3.34
N GLU A 90 -17.33 0.68 -4.23
CA GLU A 90 -16.24 1.60 -3.86
C GLU A 90 -16.71 2.69 -2.88
N GLN A 91 -15.93 2.86 -1.81
CA GLN A 91 -16.21 3.84 -0.76
C GLN A 91 -14.97 4.69 -0.49
N TRP A 92 -15.19 6.00 -0.31
CA TRP A 92 -14.17 6.98 0.05
C TRP A 92 -14.54 7.63 1.38
N ILE A 93 -13.58 7.77 2.29
CA ILE A 93 -13.78 8.47 3.58
C ILE A 93 -13.25 9.90 3.55
N SER A 94 -12.47 10.24 2.52
CA SER A 94 -11.98 11.58 2.25
C SER A 94 -11.85 11.79 0.73
N ARG A 95 -11.20 12.88 0.30
CA ARG A 95 -10.96 13.15 -1.14
C ARG A 95 -9.89 12.26 -1.76
N SER A 96 -9.07 11.61 -0.94
CA SER A 96 -7.87 10.86 -1.38
C SER A 96 -7.77 9.45 -0.77
N GLN A 97 -8.55 9.14 0.27
CA GLN A 97 -8.52 7.85 0.95
C GLN A 97 -9.66 6.95 0.47
N ARG A 98 -9.30 5.93 -0.30
CA ARG A 98 -10.21 4.88 -0.78
C ARG A 98 -10.20 3.69 0.16
N VAL A 99 -11.35 3.27 0.65
CA VAL A 99 -11.47 2.12 1.55
C VAL A 99 -11.41 0.81 0.75
N ILE A 100 -10.61 -0.14 1.22
CA ILE A 100 -10.54 -1.50 0.65
C ILE A 100 -11.05 -2.58 1.60
N LEU A 101 -10.82 -2.42 2.90
CA LEU A 101 -11.31 -3.33 3.94
C LEU A 101 -11.88 -2.54 5.11
N GLU A 102 -12.81 -3.13 5.85
CA GLU A 102 -13.30 -2.54 7.09
C GLU A 102 -13.73 -3.59 8.12
N ASN A 103 -13.77 -3.18 9.38
CA ASN A 103 -14.56 -3.83 10.41
C ASN A 103 -15.38 -2.78 11.19
N THR A 104 -15.90 -3.13 12.37
CA THR A 104 -16.64 -2.19 13.22
C THR A 104 -15.79 -1.02 13.74
N LEU A 105 -14.48 -1.20 13.87
CA LEU A 105 -13.58 -0.29 14.58
C LEU A 105 -12.64 0.50 13.66
N PHE A 106 -12.31 -0.05 12.48
CA PHE A 106 -11.29 0.48 11.57
C PHE A 106 -11.66 0.36 10.10
N TYR A 107 -11.13 1.28 9.30
CA TYR A 107 -10.98 1.17 7.85
C TYR A 107 -9.52 0.81 7.52
N ILE A 108 -9.32 0.05 6.44
CA ILE A 108 -8.04 0.02 5.73
C ILE A 108 -8.23 0.79 4.42
N CYS A 109 -7.42 1.82 4.23
CA CYS A 109 -7.51 2.76 3.13
C CYS A 109 -6.25 2.75 2.27
N LEU A 110 -6.42 3.16 1.02
CA LEU A 110 -5.35 3.44 0.09
C LEU A 110 -5.33 4.93 -0.24
N GLU A 111 -4.15 5.55 -0.15
CA GLU A 111 -3.92 6.94 -0.53
C GLU A 111 -2.67 7.08 -1.40
N ASP A 112 -2.78 7.84 -2.50
CA ASP A 112 -1.66 8.14 -3.37
C ASP A 112 -0.72 9.16 -2.71
N ASN A 113 0.53 8.76 -2.47
CA ASN A 113 1.57 9.56 -1.84
C ASN A 113 2.62 10.04 -2.87
N GLN A 114 2.26 10.14 -4.16
CA GLN A 114 3.08 10.60 -5.28
C GLN A 114 4.24 9.66 -5.68
N TRP A 115 5.04 9.23 -4.72
CA TRP A 115 6.18 8.32 -4.92
C TRP A 115 5.95 6.92 -4.35
N SER A 116 4.81 6.73 -3.69
CA SER A 116 4.43 5.48 -3.06
C SER A 116 2.91 5.41 -2.94
N LEU A 117 2.39 4.23 -2.65
CA LEU A 117 1.01 4.02 -2.21
C LEU A 117 0.97 3.85 -0.69
N ALA A 118 0.26 4.72 0.02
CA ALA A 118 0.01 4.55 1.45
C ALA A 118 -1.12 3.52 1.67
N VAL A 119 -0.88 2.56 2.56
CA VAL A 119 -1.86 1.60 3.05
C VAL A 119 -2.10 1.90 4.52
N GLU A 120 -3.25 2.47 4.83
CA GLU A 120 -3.52 3.13 6.10
C GLU A 120 -4.56 2.38 6.92
N LEU A 121 -4.31 2.23 8.22
CA LEU A 121 -5.29 1.79 9.20
C LEU A 121 -5.89 3.02 9.87
N ILE A 122 -7.15 3.32 9.55
CA ILE A 122 -7.87 4.52 10.00
C ILE A 122 -8.91 4.13 11.05
N GLN A 123 -8.92 4.82 12.19
CA GLN A 123 -9.84 4.52 13.28
C GLN A 123 -11.24 5.10 12.97
N LYS A 124 -12.30 4.34 13.24
CA LYS A 124 -13.68 4.81 13.07
C LYS A 124 -14.17 5.58 14.28
N ASP A 125 -15.01 6.58 14.01
CA ASP A 125 -15.76 7.24 15.07
C ASP A 125 -16.93 6.35 15.54
N PRO A 126 -17.13 6.23 16.87
CA PRO A 126 -18.26 5.50 17.42
C PRO A 126 -19.58 6.26 17.21
N PRO A 127 -20.70 5.55 16.98
CA PRO A 127 -22.00 6.19 16.90
C PRO A 127 -22.47 6.66 18.28
N TRP A 128 -23.06 7.86 18.34
CA TRP A 128 -23.87 8.37 19.46
C TRP A 128 -23.22 8.28 20.85
N GLY A 129 -22.11 8.99 21.08
CA GLY A 129 -21.52 9.16 22.41
C GLY A 129 -20.95 7.88 23.05
N ARG A 130 -20.91 6.76 22.30
CA ARG A 130 -20.15 5.57 22.68
C ARG A 130 -18.65 5.86 22.53
N SER A 131 -17.81 5.00 23.12
CA SER A 131 -16.37 5.05 22.91
C SER A 131 -15.88 3.72 22.35
N TYR A 132 -15.11 3.78 21.27
CA TYR A 132 -14.36 2.64 20.75
C TYR A 132 -12.92 2.59 21.28
N GLU A 133 -12.50 3.55 22.12
CA GLU A 133 -11.11 3.74 22.53
C GLU A 133 -10.48 2.47 23.10
N ALA A 134 -11.15 1.79 24.05
CA ALA A 134 -10.60 0.57 24.65
C ALA A 134 -10.49 -0.59 23.66
N LEU A 135 -11.44 -0.72 22.72
CA LEU A 135 -11.43 -1.77 21.70
C LEU A 135 -10.38 -1.48 20.62
N GLN A 136 -10.30 -0.22 20.17
CA GLN A 136 -9.29 0.24 19.21
C GLN A 136 -7.89 0.08 19.80
N ALA A 137 -7.65 0.49 21.04
CA ALA A 137 -6.36 0.31 21.72
C ALA A 137 -5.94 -1.16 21.81
N ARG A 138 -6.90 -2.06 22.06
CA ARG A 138 -6.63 -3.50 22.18
C ARG A 138 -6.19 -4.13 20.86
N HIS A 139 -6.81 -3.74 19.74
CA HIS A 139 -6.63 -4.43 18.46
C HIS A 139 -5.66 -3.74 17.50
N TYR A 140 -5.50 -2.42 17.60
CA TYR A 140 -4.71 -1.59 16.69
C TYR A 140 -3.33 -2.17 16.35
N ARG A 141 -2.54 -2.52 17.38
CA ARG A 141 -1.18 -3.05 17.18
C ARG A 141 -1.18 -4.38 16.41
N GLN A 142 -2.16 -5.24 16.67
CA GLN A 142 -2.27 -6.53 15.98
C GLN A 142 -2.68 -6.34 14.53
N TYR A 143 -3.60 -5.41 14.24
CA TYR A 143 -4.00 -5.11 12.87
C TYR A 143 -2.86 -4.47 12.07
N LEU A 144 -2.10 -3.54 12.65
CA LEU A 144 -0.91 -2.99 11.98
C LEU A 144 0.17 -4.04 11.72
N LEU A 145 0.46 -4.91 12.70
CA LEU A 145 1.42 -5.99 12.50
C LEU A 145 0.93 -6.94 11.41
N GLY A 146 -0.36 -7.24 11.40
CA GLY A 146 -1.01 -7.99 10.34
C GLY A 146 -0.81 -7.37 8.96
N MET A 147 -1.05 -6.06 8.83
CA MET A 147 -0.81 -5.34 7.58
C MET A 147 0.65 -5.45 7.14
N GLN A 148 1.59 -5.25 8.06
CA GLN A 148 3.02 -5.41 7.79
C GLN A 148 3.34 -6.81 7.27
N THR A 149 2.86 -7.86 7.93
CA THR A 149 3.09 -9.25 7.52
C THR A 149 2.50 -9.52 6.13
N CYS A 150 1.24 -9.17 5.90
CA CYS A 150 0.58 -9.40 4.61
C CYS A 150 1.26 -8.64 3.46
N LEU A 151 1.71 -7.40 3.69
CA LEU A 151 2.43 -6.64 2.67
C LEU A 151 3.79 -7.28 2.36
N LEU A 152 4.55 -7.68 3.37
CA LEU A 152 5.87 -8.31 3.19
C LEU A 152 5.80 -9.77 2.71
N ASN A 153 4.64 -10.41 2.73
CA ASN A 153 4.43 -11.67 2.01
C ASN A 153 4.62 -11.46 0.51
N ARG A 154 4.11 -10.35 -0.05
CA ARG A 154 4.15 -10.04 -1.48
C ARG A 154 5.32 -9.15 -1.91
N LEU A 155 5.79 -8.26 -1.03
CA LEU A 155 6.80 -7.25 -1.32
C LEU A 155 8.15 -7.57 -0.66
N PRO A 156 9.29 -7.20 -1.28
CA PRO A 156 10.61 -7.38 -0.67
C PRO A 156 10.81 -6.46 0.55
N SER A 157 10.20 -5.28 0.52
CA SER A 157 10.25 -4.28 1.57
C SER A 157 9.01 -3.40 1.57
N ILE A 158 8.80 -2.68 2.68
CA ILE A 158 7.77 -1.64 2.80
C ILE A 158 8.36 -0.40 3.46
N GLY A 159 7.86 0.77 3.09
CA GLY A 159 8.20 2.01 3.76
C GLY A 159 7.43 2.18 5.07
N ILE A 160 8.08 2.83 6.05
CA ILE A 160 7.46 3.24 7.32
C ILE A 160 7.55 4.75 7.49
N TYR A 161 6.49 5.33 8.03
CA TYR A 161 6.48 6.73 8.45
C TYR A 161 7.18 6.87 9.79
N THR A 162 8.32 7.59 9.83
CA THR A 162 9.03 7.90 11.08
C THR A 162 9.05 9.39 11.41
N GLY A 163 8.49 10.23 10.52
CA GLY A 163 8.28 11.66 10.72
C GLY A 163 8.13 12.42 9.41
N PRO A 164 7.86 13.73 9.46
CA PRO A 164 7.57 14.54 8.27
C PRO A 164 8.65 14.52 7.17
N TRP A 165 9.89 14.18 7.53
CA TRP A 165 11.06 14.17 6.64
C TRP A 165 11.92 12.90 6.78
N ILE A 166 11.45 11.92 7.56
CA ILE A 166 12.19 10.69 7.83
C ILE A 166 11.27 9.53 7.51
N SER A 167 11.60 8.80 6.45
CA SER A 167 11.05 7.50 6.15
C SER A 167 12.07 6.42 6.54
N GLY A 168 11.58 5.30 7.02
CA GLY A 168 12.36 4.07 7.16
C GLY A 168 11.89 3.03 6.16
N VAL A 169 12.65 1.95 6.03
CA VAL A 169 12.28 0.78 5.22
C VAL A 169 12.37 -0.44 6.12
N LEU A 170 11.33 -1.26 6.11
CA LEU A 170 11.32 -2.58 6.72
C LEU A 170 11.48 -3.63 5.63
N ARG A 171 12.42 -4.56 5.81
CA ARG A 171 12.68 -5.64 4.84
C ARG A 171 12.12 -6.96 5.34
N LYS A 172 11.74 -7.83 4.40
CA LYS A 172 11.23 -9.18 4.70
C LYS A 172 12.20 -10.01 5.54
N GLU A 173 13.50 -9.86 5.31
CA GLU A 173 14.58 -10.61 5.97
C GLU A 173 14.72 -10.28 7.46
N GLU A 174 14.33 -9.07 7.88
CA GLU A 174 14.45 -8.59 9.25
C GLU A 174 13.39 -9.19 10.20
N GLN A 175 12.41 -9.96 9.67
CA GLN A 175 11.37 -10.62 10.46
C GLN A 175 11.72 -12.04 10.91
N SER A 176 12.84 -12.62 10.43
CA SER A 176 13.22 -14.02 10.71
C SER A 176 14.25 -14.18 11.85
N ALA A 177 14.46 -13.15 12.68
CA ALA A 177 15.45 -13.14 13.77
C ALA A 177 14.80 -13.14 15.17
#